data_AF-A0AA86XUM8-F1
#
_entry.id   AF-A0AA86XUM8-F1
#
_cell.length_a   1.000
_cell.length_b   1.000
_cell.length_c   1.000
_cell.angle_alpha   90.00
_cell.angle_beta   90.00
_cell.angle_gamma   90.00
#
_symmetry.space_group_name_H-M   'P 1'
#
loop_
_entity.id
_entity.type
_entity.pdbx_description
1 polymer ?
#
loop_
_entity_poly.entity_id
_entity_poly.type
_entity_poly.pdbx_seq_one_letter_code
_entity_poly.pdbx_strand_id
1 'polypeptide(L)'
;MSKELNILQVGLTNWENHYDIPENMSWYYFYPNSSKALREIIEKEDINRFHAVLIEDGQYAKDLFSYVKYFEPYTLFYNQNLQINDREVVDFLKKRCAQAIDFLSPQQLINDLSKSLFGGGYGDKLFPPTIQVNPNFTGAISYQGLDYVSLEGEFGQDFAQLAYWAYNIMVQKTLPIELWLEYEKEGNCDFRLVIRKMWSGSVDDFFEEVIVSEKDLEQALFMDSRDGDYFLSISVEARGRGTIKLGNLHQRWSRKQFGKFVLGGNILHDSKRDEINYFFHPGDFKPPLTVYFAGYRPAEGFEGYFMMKTLGCPFILFSDPRLEGGAFYLGTDELEGKVKDTITHYLDYLGFDHKDLILSGLSMGTFPALYYGASFEPHAIIVGKPLANLGTIASRGRLDAPGVSNLAFDCLIHHTGGTSSQDMTELDQRFWKIFKQANFSKTTFGLSYMKDEEMDPQAYEQLVSYLCNTGAKILSKGTAGRHNDDTDTNISWFLHFYRMVLETGFGREKR
;
A
#
# COMPACT_ATOMS: atom_id res chain seq x y z
N MET A 1 -29.13 -12.50 -10.87
CA MET A 1 -28.12 -11.47 -10.51
C MET A 1 -27.38 -11.11 -11.78
N SER A 2 -27.04 -9.84 -12.02
CA SER A 2 -26.24 -9.47 -13.21
C SER A 2 -24.85 -10.07 -13.07
N LYS A 3 -24.34 -10.71 -14.12
CA LYS A 3 -22.92 -11.13 -14.17
C LYS A 3 -22.05 -9.86 -14.14
N GLU A 4 -21.11 -9.78 -13.20
CA GLU A 4 -20.30 -8.58 -12.95
C GLU A 4 -18.88 -8.70 -13.50
N LEU A 5 -18.37 -9.94 -13.62
CA LEU A 5 -16.97 -10.21 -13.95
C LEU A 5 -16.83 -10.92 -15.30
N ASN A 6 -16.32 -10.21 -16.32
CA ASN A 6 -15.88 -10.81 -17.58
C ASN A 6 -14.54 -11.53 -17.43
N ILE A 7 -14.54 -12.85 -17.58
CA ILE A 7 -13.34 -13.71 -17.53
C ILE A 7 -13.10 -14.27 -18.93
N LEU A 8 -11.87 -14.13 -19.43
CA LEU A 8 -11.44 -14.72 -20.70
C LEU A 8 -10.51 -15.90 -20.42
N GLN A 9 -10.76 -17.03 -21.05
CA GLN A 9 -9.90 -18.20 -21.02
C GLN A 9 -9.36 -18.48 -22.43
N VAL A 10 -8.04 -18.66 -22.52
CA VAL A 10 -7.35 -19.06 -23.75
C VAL A 10 -6.64 -20.38 -23.51
N GLY A 11 -7.15 -21.44 -24.12
CA GLY A 11 -6.66 -22.80 -23.90
C GLY A 11 -7.33 -23.84 -24.79
N LEU A 12 -6.90 -25.09 -24.67
CA LEU A 12 -7.38 -26.18 -25.54
C LEU A 12 -8.75 -26.73 -25.11
N THR A 13 -9.10 -26.57 -23.83
CA THR A 13 -10.33 -27.12 -23.23
C THR A 13 -11.09 -26.02 -22.51
N ASN A 14 -12.38 -25.84 -22.80
CA ASN A 14 -13.21 -24.86 -22.09
C ASN A 14 -13.47 -25.33 -20.64
N TRP A 15 -12.99 -24.59 -19.66
CA TRP A 15 -13.15 -24.90 -18.24
C TRP A 15 -14.61 -24.87 -17.78
N GLU A 16 -15.47 -24.07 -18.42
CA GLU A 16 -16.92 -24.04 -18.14
C GLU A 16 -17.60 -25.40 -18.34
N ASN A 17 -17.04 -26.29 -19.17
CA ASN A 17 -17.57 -27.64 -19.38
C ASN A 17 -17.15 -28.64 -18.30
N HIS A 18 -16.22 -28.26 -17.41
CA HIS A 18 -15.57 -29.17 -16.46
C HIS A 18 -15.63 -28.69 -15.02
N TYR A 19 -15.91 -27.41 -14.79
CA TYR A 19 -15.86 -26.75 -13.49
C TYR A 19 -17.09 -25.88 -13.27
N ASP A 20 -17.45 -25.70 -12.00
CA ASP A 20 -18.57 -24.84 -11.61
C ASP A 20 -18.14 -23.38 -11.71
N ILE A 21 -18.78 -22.63 -12.60
CA ILE A 21 -18.54 -21.19 -12.78
C ILE A 21 -19.48 -20.40 -11.85
N PRO A 22 -18.93 -19.58 -10.92
CA PRO A 22 -19.72 -18.73 -10.04
C PRO A 22 -20.67 -17.80 -10.80
N GLU A 23 -21.87 -17.58 -10.24
CA GLU A 23 -22.94 -16.81 -10.90
C GLU A 23 -22.55 -15.36 -11.23
N ASN A 24 -21.56 -14.79 -10.52
CA ASN A 24 -21.07 -13.43 -10.76
C ASN A 24 -20.09 -13.34 -11.95
N MET A 25 -19.72 -14.46 -12.59
CA MET A 25 -18.78 -14.52 -13.71
C MET A 25 -19.47 -14.77 -15.05
N SER A 26 -19.12 -13.95 -16.04
CA SER A 26 -19.27 -14.25 -17.46
C SER A 26 -18.01 -14.94 -17.95
N TRP A 27 -18.12 -16.22 -18.32
CA TRP A 27 -17.00 -17.01 -18.83
C TRP A 27 -16.97 -16.95 -20.35
N TYR A 28 -15.86 -16.46 -20.90
CA TYR A 28 -15.60 -16.42 -22.32
C TYR A 28 -14.41 -17.31 -22.63
N TYR A 29 -14.56 -18.16 -23.65
CA TYR A 29 -13.53 -19.08 -24.07
C TYR A 29 -13.27 -18.92 -25.56
N PHE A 30 -12.00 -18.95 -25.97
CA PHE A 30 -11.67 -19.22 -27.36
C PHE A 30 -10.46 -20.15 -27.49
N TYR A 31 -10.51 -20.95 -28.55
CA TYR A 31 -9.44 -21.88 -28.90
C TYR A 31 -8.25 -21.11 -29.50
N PRO A 32 -7.00 -21.42 -29.13
CA PRO A 32 -5.82 -20.71 -29.59
C PRO A 32 -5.65 -20.61 -31.10
N ASN A 33 -4.90 -19.61 -31.55
CA ASN A 33 -4.68 -19.21 -32.93
C ASN A 33 -5.98 -18.79 -33.65
N SER A 34 -6.95 -18.27 -32.90
CA SER A 34 -8.25 -17.83 -33.40
C SER A 34 -8.57 -16.38 -32.97
N SER A 35 -7.67 -15.44 -33.26
CA SER A 35 -7.86 -14.01 -32.96
C SER A 35 -9.19 -13.43 -33.48
N LYS A 36 -9.73 -13.98 -34.58
CA LYS A 36 -11.07 -13.62 -35.08
C LYS A 36 -12.18 -13.94 -34.08
N ALA A 37 -12.11 -15.07 -33.38
CA ALA A 37 -13.10 -15.45 -32.36
C ALA A 37 -13.11 -14.47 -31.18
N LEU A 38 -11.92 -14.02 -30.73
CA LEU A 38 -11.84 -13.00 -29.69
C LEU A 38 -12.50 -11.68 -30.11
N ARG A 39 -12.31 -11.26 -31.36
CA ARG A 39 -13.00 -10.08 -31.91
C ARG A 39 -14.52 -10.25 -31.87
N GLU A 40 -15.02 -11.40 -32.32
CA GLU A 40 -16.45 -11.70 -32.34
C GLU A 40 -17.04 -11.70 -30.93
N ILE A 41 -16.33 -12.23 -29.92
CA ILE A 41 -16.73 -12.17 -28.51
C ILE A 41 -16.84 -10.71 -28.05
N ILE A 42 -15.79 -9.91 -28.28
CA ILE A 42 -15.75 -8.51 -27.85
C ILE A 42 -16.88 -7.70 -28.48
N GLU A 43 -17.12 -7.85 -29.78
CA GLU A 43 -18.15 -7.10 -30.52
C GLU A 43 -19.56 -7.55 -30.15
N LYS A 44 -19.80 -8.86 -29.98
CA LYS A 44 -21.12 -9.41 -29.69
C LYS A 44 -21.57 -9.11 -28.26
N GLU A 45 -20.65 -9.19 -27.31
CA GLU A 45 -20.93 -9.07 -25.88
C GLU A 45 -20.65 -7.66 -25.34
N ASP A 46 -20.31 -6.72 -26.22
CA ASP A 46 -19.99 -5.31 -25.92
C ASP A 46 -18.94 -5.16 -24.79
N ILE A 47 -17.86 -5.95 -24.88
CA ILE A 47 -16.84 -6.01 -23.83
C ILE A 47 -15.97 -4.76 -23.86
N ASN A 48 -16.02 -3.98 -22.79
CA ASN A 48 -15.13 -2.84 -22.58
C ASN A 48 -13.82 -3.20 -21.86
N ARG A 49 -13.82 -4.28 -21.07
CA ARG A 49 -12.64 -4.83 -20.36
C ARG A 49 -12.87 -6.28 -19.93
N PHE A 50 -11.77 -7.01 -19.77
CA PHE A 50 -11.74 -8.28 -19.06
C PHE A 50 -11.16 -8.08 -17.65
N HIS A 51 -11.80 -8.68 -16.65
CA HIS A 51 -11.33 -8.62 -15.25
C HIS A 51 -10.23 -9.63 -14.98
N ALA A 52 -10.22 -10.75 -15.71
CA ALA A 52 -9.12 -11.71 -15.73
C ALA A 52 -9.01 -12.36 -17.12
N VAL A 53 -7.78 -12.66 -17.52
CA VAL A 53 -7.46 -13.45 -18.71
C VAL A 53 -6.58 -14.62 -18.29
N LEU A 54 -7.07 -15.84 -18.45
CA LEU A 54 -6.34 -17.08 -18.14
C LEU A 54 -5.66 -17.60 -19.40
N ILE A 55 -4.34 -17.68 -19.37
CA ILE A 55 -3.49 -18.13 -20.47
C ILE A 55 -2.90 -19.48 -20.07
N GLU A 56 -3.44 -20.57 -20.63
CA GLU A 56 -3.01 -21.93 -20.28
C GLU A 56 -1.62 -22.29 -20.82
N ASP A 57 -1.21 -21.67 -21.93
CA ASP A 57 0.11 -21.82 -22.53
C ASP A 57 0.59 -20.45 -23.06
N GLY A 58 1.84 -20.09 -22.78
CA GLY A 58 2.44 -18.82 -23.15
C GLY A 58 2.40 -18.56 -24.66
N GLN A 59 2.44 -19.61 -25.49
CA GLN A 59 2.35 -19.45 -26.94
C GLN A 59 1.02 -18.83 -27.41
N TYR A 60 -0.06 -18.96 -26.62
CA TYR A 60 -1.38 -18.44 -26.93
C TYR A 60 -1.51 -16.93 -26.65
N ALA A 61 -0.57 -16.33 -25.93
CA ALA A 61 -0.58 -14.90 -25.64
C ALA A 61 -0.51 -14.03 -26.91
N LYS A 62 0.03 -14.55 -28.01
CA LYS A 62 0.13 -13.83 -29.29
C LYS A 62 -1.23 -13.41 -29.85
N ASP A 63 -2.28 -14.19 -29.60
CA ASP A 63 -3.65 -13.83 -30.00
C ASP A 63 -4.16 -12.56 -29.31
N LEU A 64 -3.57 -12.21 -28.17
CA LEU A 64 -3.96 -11.08 -27.33
C LEU A 64 -3.27 -9.76 -27.72
N PHE A 65 -2.21 -9.80 -28.53
CA PHE A 65 -1.36 -8.63 -28.82
C PHE A 65 -2.15 -7.46 -29.44
N SER A 66 -3.09 -7.76 -30.33
CA SER A 66 -3.93 -6.75 -30.98
C SER A 66 -5.05 -6.19 -30.10
N TYR A 67 -5.25 -6.76 -28.90
CA TYR A 67 -6.38 -6.48 -28.00
C TYR A 67 -5.95 -5.89 -26.67
N VAL A 68 -4.69 -5.43 -26.55
CA VAL A 68 -4.09 -4.84 -25.33
C VAL A 68 -4.98 -3.83 -24.61
N LYS A 69 -5.77 -3.04 -25.34
CA LYS A 69 -6.65 -2.01 -24.77
C LYS A 69 -7.76 -2.56 -23.85
N TYR A 70 -8.07 -3.86 -23.94
CA TYR A 70 -9.07 -4.53 -23.10
C TYR A 70 -8.47 -5.16 -21.84
N PHE A 71 -7.14 -5.09 -21.69
CA PHE A 71 -6.37 -5.71 -20.63
C PHE A 71 -5.63 -4.66 -19.82
N GLU A 72 -6.15 -4.37 -18.63
CA GLU A 72 -5.44 -3.59 -17.62
C GLU A 72 -4.22 -4.38 -17.09
N PRO A 73 -3.19 -3.71 -16.56
CA PRO A 73 -2.08 -4.40 -15.92
C PRO A 73 -2.55 -5.36 -14.81
N TYR A 74 -1.84 -6.47 -14.63
CA TYR A 74 -2.12 -7.51 -13.63
C TYR A 74 -3.41 -8.33 -13.83
N THR A 75 -4.17 -8.12 -14.91
CA THR A 75 -5.35 -8.97 -15.20
C THR A 75 -5.04 -10.21 -16.02
N LEU A 76 -3.81 -10.33 -16.54
CA LEU A 76 -3.35 -11.52 -17.26
C LEU A 76 -2.73 -12.50 -16.28
N PHE A 77 -3.20 -13.74 -16.31
CA PHE A 77 -2.71 -14.84 -15.51
C PHE A 77 -2.21 -15.95 -16.42
N TYR A 78 -1.01 -16.46 -16.15
CA TYR A 78 -0.46 -17.60 -16.87
C TYR A 78 0.03 -18.66 -15.89
N ASN A 79 0.03 -19.92 -16.33
CA ASN A 79 0.48 -21.02 -15.50
C ASN A 79 1.98 -20.86 -15.15
N GLN A 80 2.29 -20.81 -13.86
CA GLN A 80 3.64 -20.59 -13.33
C GLN A 80 4.68 -21.63 -13.78
N ASN A 81 4.22 -22.82 -14.20
CA ASN A 81 5.09 -23.89 -14.65
C ASN A 81 5.48 -23.77 -16.15
N LEU A 82 5.00 -22.74 -16.85
CA LEU A 82 5.26 -22.56 -18.27
C LEU A 82 6.68 -22.03 -18.53
N GLN A 83 7.39 -22.71 -19.44
CA GLN A 83 8.64 -22.22 -20.01
C GLN A 83 8.34 -21.37 -21.25
N ILE A 84 8.57 -20.07 -21.16
CA ILE A 84 8.30 -19.13 -22.24
C ILE A 84 9.62 -18.74 -22.91
N ASN A 85 9.89 -19.34 -24.07
CA ASN A 85 11.11 -19.09 -24.84
C ASN A 85 10.95 -17.96 -25.88
N ASP A 86 9.72 -17.57 -26.19
CA ASP A 86 9.42 -16.55 -27.19
C ASP A 86 9.59 -15.14 -26.59
N ARG A 87 10.53 -14.36 -27.16
CA ARG A 87 10.87 -13.02 -26.67
C ARG A 87 9.70 -12.03 -26.77
N GLU A 88 8.85 -12.14 -27.80
CA GLU A 88 7.70 -11.23 -27.96
C GLU A 88 6.65 -11.51 -26.89
N VAL A 89 6.44 -12.79 -26.55
CA VAL A 89 5.54 -13.18 -25.47
C VAL A 89 6.07 -12.70 -24.12
N VAL A 90 7.36 -12.91 -23.84
CA VAL A 90 7.99 -12.44 -22.59
C VAL A 90 7.85 -10.92 -22.46
N ASP A 91 8.13 -10.17 -23.54
CA ASP A 91 7.97 -8.71 -23.56
C ASP A 91 6.51 -8.28 -23.36
N PHE A 92 5.54 -8.97 -23.98
CA PHE A 92 4.11 -8.69 -23.79
C PHE A 92 3.67 -8.93 -22.34
N LEU A 93 4.01 -10.07 -21.75
CA LEU A 93 3.66 -10.41 -20.36
C LEU A 93 4.31 -9.43 -19.38
N LYS A 94 5.59 -9.11 -19.58
CA LYS A 94 6.29 -8.05 -18.84
C LYS A 94 5.54 -6.73 -18.97
N LYS A 95 5.15 -6.35 -20.19
CA LYS A 95 4.45 -5.07 -20.44
C LYS A 95 3.06 -4.97 -19.86
N ARG A 96 2.44 -6.10 -19.54
CA ARG A 96 1.12 -6.17 -18.90
C ARG A 96 1.22 -6.51 -17.40
N CYS A 97 2.43 -6.67 -16.86
CA CYS A 97 2.65 -7.16 -15.50
C CYS A 97 1.82 -8.43 -15.23
N ALA A 98 1.86 -9.38 -16.16
CA ALA A 98 1.10 -10.62 -16.06
C ALA A 98 1.57 -11.45 -14.85
N GLN A 99 0.63 -12.10 -14.18
CA GLN A 99 0.88 -12.84 -12.96
C GLN A 99 1.05 -14.34 -13.25
N ALA A 100 2.17 -14.90 -12.80
CA ALA A 100 2.39 -16.35 -12.79
C ALA A 100 1.61 -16.95 -11.63
N ILE A 101 0.70 -17.88 -11.89
CA ILE A 101 -0.10 -18.54 -10.84
C ILE A 101 -0.24 -20.04 -11.10
N ASP A 102 -0.63 -20.79 -10.07
CA ASP A 102 -0.88 -22.23 -10.20
C ASP A 102 -2.23 -22.54 -10.86
N PHE A 103 -2.19 -23.36 -11.92
CA PHE A 103 -3.38 -23.84 -12.64
C PHE A 103 -3.71 -25.30 -12.28
N LEU A 104 -2.97 -25.94 -11.35
CA LEU A 104 -3.19 -27.35 -10.99
C LEU A 104 -4.54 -27.61 -10.29
N SER A 105 -5.15 -26.57 -9.70
CA SER A 105 -6.48 -26.65 -9.06
C SER A 105 -7.48 -25.65 -9.67
N PRO A 106 -7.98 -25.88 -10.90
CA PRO A 106 -8.81 -24.90 -11.61
C PRO A 106 -10.07 -24.47 -10.85
N GLN A 107 -10.77 -25.41 -10.19
CA GLN A 107 -11.98 -25.07 -9.42
C GLN A 107 -11.67 -24.09 -8.28
N GLN A 108 -10.56 -24.29 -7.58
CA GLN A 108 -10.13 -23.38 -6.52
C GLN A 108 -9.76 -22.02 -7.10
N LEU A 109 -9.02 -21.98 -8.21
CA LEU A 109 -8.65 -20.74 -8.88
C LEU A 109 -9.89 -19.94 -9.33
N ILE A 110 -10.88 -20.60 -9.93
CA ILE A 110 -12.15 -19.96 -10.32
C ILE A 110 -12.85 -19.34 -9.10
N ASN A 111 -12.92 -20.09 -7.99
CA ASN A 111 -13.53 -19.61 -6.74
C ASN A 111 -12.75 -18.46 -6.11
N ASP A 112 -11.43 -18.47 -6.20
CA ASP A 112 -10.56 -17.43 -5.67
C ASP A 112 -10.69 -16.13 -6.47
N LEU A 113 -10.71 -16.24 -7.80
CA LEU A 113 -10.90 -15.09 -8.70
C LEU A 113 -12.28 -14.45 -8.51
N SER A 114 -13.33 -15.24 -8.28
CA SER A 114 -14.70 -14.71 -8.12
C SER A 114 -14.86 -13.81 -6.90
N LYS A 115 -13.97 -13.93 -5.92
CA LYS A 115 -13.92 -13.13 -4.69
C LYS A 115 -12.76 -12.12 -4.65
N SER A 116 -11.90 -12.07 -5.67
CA SER A 116 -10.66 -11.26 -5.64
C SER A 116 -10.57 -10.19 -6.73
N LEU A 117 -11.49 -10.20 -7.70
CA LEU A 117 -11.50 -9.28 -8.86
C LEU A 117 -12.40 -8.05 -8.65
N PHE A 118 -12.81 -7.76 -7.42
CA PHE A 118 -13.64 -6.60 -7.09
C PHE A 118 -12.92 -5.26 -7.41
N GLY A 119 -13.69 -4.19 -7.63
CA GLY A 119 -13.16 -2.84 -7.81
C GLY A 119 -12.78 -2.16 -6.49
N GLY A 120 -11.82 -1.22 -6.54
CA GLY A 120 -11.40 -0.48 -5.35
C GLY A 120 -10.54 -1.30 -4.38
N GLY A 121 -10.43 -0.85 -3.15
CA GLY A 121 -9.68 -1.52 -2.09
C GLY A 121 -9.95 -0.81 -0.77
N TYR A 122 -9.86 -1.53 0.34
CA TYR A 122 -10.09 -0.98 1.66
C TYR A 122 -9.25 -1.72 2.69
N GLY A 123 -8.81 -0.96 3.70
CA GLY A 123 -8.35 -1.48 4.95
C GLY A 123 -8.49 -0.42 6.03
N ASP A 124 -8.50 -0.86 7.27
CA ASP A 124 -8.37 -0.04 8.46
C ASP A 124 -7.69 -0.89 9.55
N LYS A 125 -7.72 -0.41 10.79
CA LYS A 125 -7.13 -1.13 11.91
C LYS A 125 -7.92 -0.95 13.20
N LEU A 126 -7.81 -1.93 14.07
CA LEU A 126 -8.15 -1.80 15.48
C LEU A 126 -6.93 -1.30 16.25
N PHE A 127 -6.99 -0.05 16.70
CA PHE A 127 -5.92 0.60 17.44
C PHE A 127 -5.70 -0.04 18.81
N PRO A 128 -4.48 0.02 19.38
CA PRO A 128 -4.18 -0.47 20.73
C PRO A 128 -5.16 0.00 21.82
N PRO A 129 -5.68 1.25 21.85
CA PRO A 129 -6.67 1.68 22.83
C PRO A 129 -8.00 0.91 22.80
N THR A 130 -8.29 0.14 21.75
CA THR A 130 -9.46 -0.75 21.67
C THR A 130 -9.23 -2.10 22.38
N ILE A 131 -7.99 -2.39 22.79
CA ILE A 131 -7.62 -3.58 23.54
C ILE A 131 -8.01 -3.38 25.00
N GLN A 132 -8.84 -4.29 25.53
CA GLN A 132 -9.13 -4.40 26.94
C GLN A 132 -8.28 -5.51 27.55
N VAL A 133 -7.52 -5.17 28.59
CA VAL A 133 -6.73 -6.14 29.36
C VAL A 133 -7.63 -6.85 30.35
N ASN A 134 -7.43 -8.17 30.52
CA ASN A 134 -8.18 -8.94 31.50
C ASN A 134 -8.01 -8.32 32.91
N PRO A 135 -9.10 -8.05 33.65
CA PRO A 135 -9.02 -7.41 34.97
C PRO A 135 -8.24 -8.24 36.01
N ASN A 136 -7.94 -9.51 35.75
CA ASN A 136 -7.10 -10.34 36.60
C ASN A 136 -5.59 -10.15 36.37
N PHE A 137 -5.17 -9.40 35.34
CA PHE A 137 -3.76 -9.19 35.03
C PHE A 137 -3.11 -8.32 36.12
N THR A 138 -2.00 -8.81 36.68
CA THR A 138 -1.31 -8.17 37.81
C THR A 138 0.01 -7.50 37.43
N GLY A 139 0.39 -7.56 36.15
CA GLY A 139 1.60 -6.94 35.62
C GLY A 139 1.44 -5.46 35.33
N ALA A 140 2.46 -4.89 34.69
CA ALA A 140 2.46 -3.50 34.24
C ALA A 140 1.75 -3.37 32.89
N ILE A 141 0.90 -2.34 32.78
CA ILE A 141 0.19 -1.97 31.56
C ILE A 141 0.64 -0.56 31.20
N SER A 142 1.13 -0.35 29.97
CA SER A 142 1.50 0.98 29.47
C SER A 142 1.07 1.16 28.02
N TYR A 143 0.37 2.24 27.72
CA TYR A 143 0.02 2.62 26.35
C TYR A 143 1.04 3.63 25.82
N GLN A 144 1.61 3.36 24.65
CA GLN A 144 2.47 4.28 23.91
C GLN A 144 1.68 4.86 22.75
N GLY A 145 0.77 5.78 23.08
CA GLY A 145 -0.09 6.46 22.11
C GLY A 145 -0.93 5.48 21.28
N LEU A 146 -0.93 5.66 19.95
CA LEU A 146 -1.58 4.77 18.98
C LEU A 146 -0.64 3.69 18.41
N ASP A 147 0.59 3.61 18.90
CA ASP A 147 1.60 2.67 18.41
C ASP A 147 1.36 1.27 19.01
N TYR A 148 1.49 1.14 20.33
CA TYR A 148 1.28 -0.15 21.01
C TYR A 148 0.82 -0.04 22.47
N VAL A 149 0.25 -1.15 22.97
CA VAL A 149 0.09 -1.41 24.41
C VAL A 149 1.15 -2.43 24.86
N SER A 150 1.90 -2.09 25.91
CA SER A 150 2.91 -2.94 26.53
C SER A 150 2.35 -3.61 27.77
N LEU A 151 2.43 -4.94 27.82
CA LEU A 151 1.99 -5.79 28.92
C LEU A 151 3.19 -6.57 29.44
N GLU A 152 3.68 -6.21 30.63
CA GLU A 152 4.87 -6.81 31.24
C GLU A 152 4.53 -7.54 32.55
N GLY A 153 4.87 -8.82 32.67
CA GLY A 153 4.66 -9.57 33.90
C GLY A 153 4.69 -11.09 33.73
N GLU A 154 4.04 -11.77 34.68
CA GLU A 154 3.75 -13.20 34.63
C GLU A 154 2.38 -13.41 33.97
N PHE A 155 2.31 -14.25 32.93
CA PHE A 155 1.09 -14.55 32.18
C PHE A 155 0.45 -15.88 32.58
N GLY A 156 1.13 -16.69 33.40
CA GLY A 156 0.67 -18.01 33.85
C GLY A 156 1.51 -19.16 33.30
N GLN A 157 1.32 -20.38 33.82
CA GLN A 157 2.02 -21.57 33.32
C GLN A 157 1.45 -22.07 31.99
N ASP A 158 0.13 -22.08 31.89
CA ASP A 158 -0.62 -22.42 30.68
C ASP A 158 -1.17 -21.15 30.01
N PHE A 159 -1.60 -21.27 28.75
CA PHE A 159 -2.25 -20.16 28.06
C PHE A 159 -3.50 -19.71 28.83
N ALA A 160 -3.53 -18.43 29.21
CA ALA A 160 -4.67 -17.78 29.84
C ALA A 160 -4.98 -16.48 29.10
N GLN A 161 -6.25 -16.07 29.09
CA GLN A 161 -6.67 -14.81 28.48
C GLN A 161 -5.97 -13.62 29.14
N LEU A 162 -5.17 -12.92 28.35
CA LEU A 162 -4.46 -11.71 28.75
C LEU A 162 -5.23 -10.45 28.35
N ALA A 163 -5.76 -10.41 27.13
CA ALA A 163 -6.45 -9.25 26.58
C ALA A 163 -7.44 -9.65 25.49
N TYR A 164 -8.27 -8.71 25.03
CA TYR A 164 -9.16 -8.89 23.89
C TYR A 164 -9.46 -7.55 23.21
N TRP A 165 -9.81 -7.59 21.93
CA TRP A 165 -10.34 -6.42 21.24
C TRP A 165 -11.81 -6.23 21.60
N ALA A 166 -12.19 -5.02 21.98
CA ALA A 166 -13.56 -4.69 22.41
C ALA A 166 -14.59 -4.73 21.27
N TYR A 167 -14.14 -4.54 20.03
CA TYR A 167 -14.98 -4.45 18.85
C TYR A 167 -14.82 -5.68 17.96
N ASN A 168 -15.86 -5.94 17.16
CA ASN A 168 -15.84 -6.99 16.16
C ASN A 168 -15.30 -6.50 14.82
N ILE A 169 -14.71 -7.42 14.07
CA ILE A 169 -14.34 -7.23 12.67
C ILE A 169 -15.38 -7.93 11.79
N MET A 170 -15.90 -7.24 10.77
CA MET A 170 -16.88 -7.81 9.85
C MET A 170 -16.19 -8.45 8.65
N VAL A 171 -16.60 -9.68 8.30
CA VAL A 171 -16.26 -10.34 7.04
C VAL A 171 -17.52 -10.44 6.20
N GLN A 172 -17.51 -9.80 5.03
CA GLN A 172 -18.65 -9.80 4.13
C GLN A 172 -18.70 -11.08 3.30
N LYS A 173 -19.90 -11.43 2.83
CA LYS A 173 -20.19 -12.58 1.96
C LYS A 173 -19.38 -12.60 0.66
N THR A 174 -18.92 -11.46 0.17
CA THR A 174 -18.21 -11.34 -1.12
C THR A 174 -16.83 -10.73 -1.02
N LEU A 175 -16.43 -10.22 0.14
CA LEU A 175 -15.12 -9.61 0.37
C LEU A 175 -14.41 -10.37 1.49
N PRO A 176 -13.53 -11.33 1.13
CA PRO A 176 -12.71 -11.98 2.13
C PRO A 176 -11.74 -10.96 2.70
N ILE A 177 -11.28 -11.18 3.93
CA ILE A 177 -10.36 -10.25 4.59
C ILE A 177 -9.06 -10.92 4.99
N GLU A 178 -8.05 -10.11 5.19
CA GLU A 178 -6.78 -10.50 5.78
C GLU A 178 -6.50 -9.66 7.03
N LEU A 179 -5.90 -10.30 8.03
CA LEU A 179 -5.51 -9.66 9.29
C LEU A 179 -3.99 -9.66 9.44
N TRP A 180 -3.45 -8.54 9.92
CA TRP A 180 -2.03 -8.41 10.28
C TRP A 180 -1.92 -7.78 11.66
N LEU A 181 -1.25 -8.47 12.59
CA LEU A 181 -0.98 -7.94 13.92
C LEU A 181 0.46 -7.42 13.98
N GLU A 182 0.63 -6.14 14.28
CA GLU A 182 1.90 -5.57 14.73
C GLU A 182 2.15 -6.04 16.17
N TYR A 183 3.32 -6.63 16.44
CA TYR A 183 3.70 -7.00 17.80
C TYR A 183 5.21 -7.18 17.96
N GLU A 184 5.69 -6.97 19.19
CA GLU A 184 7.04 -7.34 19.62
C GLU A 184 6.95 -8.10 20.95
N LYS A 185 7.90 -9.01 21.19
CA LYS A 185 7.94 -9.83 22.41
C LYS A 185 9.35 -9.89 22.96
N GLU A 186 9.49 -9.76 24.28
CA GLU A 186 10.73 -9.95 25.00
C GLU A 186 10.55 -10.90 26.19
N GLY A 187 11.53 -11.76 26.44
CA GLY A 187 11.50 -12.72 27.55
C GLY A 187 10.93 -14.10 27.18
N ASN A 188 10.77 -14.94 28.19
CA ASN A 188 10.31 -16.33 28.04
C ASN A 188 8.79 -16.41 28.21
N CYS A 189 8.07 -15.75 27.31
CA CYS A 189 6.62 -15.84 27.19
C CYS A 189 6.23 -16.34 25.80
N ASP A 190 5.02 -16.88 25.67
CA ASP A 190 4.38 -17.15 24.39
C ASP A 190 2.99 -16.52 24.38
N PHE A 191 2.46 -16.20 23.21
CA PHE A 191 1.05 -15.79 23.07
C PHE A 191 0.37 -16.43 21.86
N ARG A 192 -0.95 -16.39 21.85
CA ARG A 192 -1.77 -16.88 20.75
C ARG A 192 -3.04 -16.03 20.61
N LEU A 193 -3.58 -15.94 19.41
CA LEU A 193 -4.92 -15.39 19.22
C LEU A 193 -5.95 -16.51 19.25
N VAL A 194 -7.12 -16.18 19.80
CA VAL A 194 -8.34 -16.99 19.71
C VAL A 194 -9.36 -16.18 18.93
N ILE A 195 -9.62 -16.58 17.69
CA ILE A 195 -10.54 -15.90 16.78
C ILE A 195 -11.83 -16.70 16.73
N ARG A 196 -12.93 -16.13 17.21
CA ARG A 196 -14.26 -16.76 17.16
C ARG A 196 -15.13 -16.08 16.13
N LYS A 197 -15.83 -16.87 15.33
CA LYS A 197 -16.68 -16.41 14.23
C LYS A 197 -18.16 -16.52 14.61
N MET A 198 -18.91 -15.44 14.46
CA MET A 198 -20.35 -15.35 14.75
C MET A 198 -21.10 -14.89 13.50
N TRP A 199 -22.23 -15.53 13.18
CA TRP A 199 -23.05 -15.09 12.05
C TRP A 199 -23.66 -13.71 12.31
N SER A 200 -23.83 -12.91 11.26
CA SER A 200 -24.58 -11.66 11.35
C SER A 200 -26.00 -11.92 11.86
N GLY A 201 -26.39 -11.20 12.93
CA GLY A 201 -27.67 -11.38 13.62
C GLY A 201 -27.67 -12.46 14.71
N SER A 202 -26.61 -13.25 14.86
CA SER A 202 -26.40 -14.12 16.03
C SER A 202 -26.06 -13.26 17.27
N VAL A 203 -26.52 -13.70 18.45
CA VAL A 203 -26.23 -12.99 19.71
C VAL A 203 -24.91 -13.47 20.31
N ASP A 204 -24.72 -14.78 20.43
CA ASP A 204 -23.59 -15.41 21.12
C ASP A 204 -23.17 -16.77 20.57
N ASP A 205 -23.84 -17.29 19.51
CA ASP A 205 -23.47 -18.56 18.89
C ASP A 205 -22.23 -18.41 17.99
N PHE A 206 -21.13 -19.01 18.43
CA PHE A 206 -19.90 -19.16 17.65
C PHE A 206 -19.97 -20.42 16.78
N PHE A 207 -19.85 -20.27 15.47
CA PHE A 207 -19.87 -21.43 14.56
C PHE A 207 -18.48 -22.00 14.28
N GLU A 208 -17.42 -21.23 14.59
CA GLU A 208 -16.02 -21.64 14.38
C GLU A 208 -15.12 -20.88 15.36
N GLU A 209 -14.12 -21.57 15.90
CA GLU A 209 -13.04 -21.00 16.70
C GLU A 209 -11.70 -21.41 16.08
N VAL A 210 -10.80 -20.44 15.89
CA VAL A 210 -9.49 -20.62 15.29
C VAL A 210 -8.43 -20.16 16.28
N ILE A 211 -7.52 -21.07 16.62
CA ILE A 211 -6.34 -20.75 17.43
C ILE A 211 -5.19 -20.41 16.49
N VAL A 212 -4.59 -19.24 16.69
CA VAL A 212 -3.50 -18.72 15.86
C VAL A 212 -2.26 -18.58 16.72
N SER A 213 -1.20 -19.32 16.39
CA SER A 213 0.08 -19.28 17.10
C SER A 213 0.95 -18.11 16.65
N GLU A 214 2.02 -17.81 17.40
CA GLU A 214 3.05 -16.83 16.97
C GLU A 214 3.62 -17.12 15.59
N LYS A 215 3.82 -18.41 15.26
CA LYS A 215 4.31 -18.82 13.95
C LYS A 215 3.30 -18.49 12.85
N ASP A 216 2.00 -18.67 13.12
CA ASP A 216 0.96 -18.32 12.16
C ASP A 216 0.88 -16.79 11.97
N LEU A 217 1.16 -16.03 13.04
CA LEU A 217 1.25 -14.56 12.99
C LEU A 217 2.46 -14.07 12.19
N GLU A 218 3.44 -14.90 11.82
CA GLU A 218 4.50 -14.50 10.88
C GLU A 218 3.94 -14.11 9.49
N GLN A 219 2.73 -14.56 9.16
CA GLN A 219 2.04 -14.28 7.90
C GLN A 219 0.71 -13.57 8.13
N ALA A 220 0.16 -12.97 7.07
CA ALA A 220 -1.19 -12.42 7.11
C ALA A 220 -2.22 -13.55 7.28
N LEU A 221 -3.17 -13.37 8.19
CA LEU A 221 -4.21 -14.36 8.48
C LEU A 221 -5.38 -14.16 7.52
N PHE A 222 -5.74 -15.19 6.76
CA PHE A 222 -6.81 -15.09 5.78
C PHE A 222 -8.16 -15.58 6.34
N MET A 223 -9.20 -14.76 6.20
CA MET A 223 -10.58 -15.06 6.60
C MET A 223 -11.47 -15.02 5.36
N ASP A 224 -11.77 -16.20 4.80
CA ASP A 224 -12.58 -16.30 3.57
C ASP A 224 -14.03 -15.89 3.82
N SER A 225 -14.67 -15.35 2.79
CA SER A 225 -16.11 -15.13 2.79
C SER A 225 -16.87 -16.45 2.79
N ARG A 226 -18.00 -16.47 3.49
CA ARG A 226 -18.95 -17.58 3.57
C ARG A 226 -20.28 -17.22 2.90
N ASP A 227 -21.30 -18.08 3.02
CA ASP A 227 -22.63 -17.87 2.44
C ASP A 227 -23.41 -16.68 3.03
N GLY A 228 -22.92 -16.08 4.11
CA GLY A 228 -23.44 -14.88 4.74
C GLY A 228 -22.34 -14.07 5.39
N ASP A 229 -22.67 -12.85 5.79
CA ASP A 229 -21.78 -11.98 6.54
C ASP A 229 -21.58 -12.54 7.96
N TYR A 230 -20.38 -12.39 8.50
CA TYR A 230 -20.05 -12.82 9.85
C TYR A 230 -19.10 -11.85 10.54
N PHE A 231 -19.00 -11.96 11.85
CA PHE A 231 -18.17 -11.12 12.70
C PHE A 231 -17.11 -11.96 13.40
N LEU A 232 -15.92 -11.37 13.56
CA LEU A 232 -14.83 -11.91 14.36
C LEU A 232 -14.84 -11.25 15.74
N SER A 233 -14.69 -12.07 16.78
CA SER A 233 -14.25 -11.60 18.11
C SER A 233 -12.89 -12.21 18.39
N ILE A 234 -11.96 -11.39 18.88
CA ILE A 234 -10.55 -11.77 18.94
C ILE A 234 -10.04 -11.58 20.36
N SER A 235 -9.54 -12.68 20.93
CA SER A 235 -8.88 -12.70 22.23
C SER A 235 -7.39 -12.95 22.05
N VAL A 236 -6.59 -12.42 22.98
CA VAL A 236 -5.17 -12.72 23.15
C VAL A 236 -5.03 -13.57 24.41
N GLU A 237 -4.42 -14.75 24.27
CA GLU A 237 -4.00 -15.57 25.40
C GLU A 237 -2.48 -15.62 25.46
N ALA A 238 -1.91 -15.63 26.67
CA ALA A 238 -0.47 -15.66 26.88
C ALA A 238 -0.09 -16.62 28.01
N ARG A 239 1.18 -17.02 28.04
CA ARG A 239 1.81 -17.81 29.12
C ARG A 239 3.28 -17.43 29.28
N GLY A 240 3.89 -17.88 30.36
CA GLY A 240 5.29 -17.59 30.70
C GLY A 240 5.45 -16.19 31.29
N ARG A 241 6.63 -15.60 31.11
CA ARG A 241 7.01 -14.32 31.73
C ARG A 241 7.82 -13.46 30.76
N GLY A 242 7.40 -12.22 30.59
CA GLY A 242 8.10 -11.28 29.73
C GLY A 242 7.27 -10.02 29.45
N THR A 243 7.53 -9.42 28.30
CA THR A 243 6.84 -8.23 27.82
C THR A 243 6.27 -8.52 26.44
N ILE A 244 4.97 -8.29 26.27
CA ILE A 244 4.28 -8.35 24.97
C ILE A 244 3.84 -6.93 24.62
N LYS A 245 4.31 -6.42 23.49
CA LYS A 245 3.84 -5.18 22.90
C LYS A 245 2.88 -5.51 21.77
N LEU A 246 1.61 -5.12 21.91
CA LEU A 246 0.58 -5.31 20.89
C LEU A 246 0.34 -3.98 20.19
N GLY A 247 0.67 -3.92 18.91
CA GLY A 247 0.43 -2.76 18.05
C GLY A 247 -0.94 -2.81 17.39
N ASN A 248 -1.03 -2.25 16.19
CA ASN A 248 -2.28 -2.24 15.42
C ASN A 248 -2.63 -3.63 14.92
N LEU A 249 -3.93 -3.96 14.96
CA LEU A 249 -4.49 -5.09 14.24
C LEU A 249 -5.16 -4.60 12.97
N HIS A 250 -4.47 -4.72 11.85
CA HIS A 250 -4.96 -4.34 10.54
C HIS A 250 -6.01 -5.35 10.05
N GLN A 251 -7.05 -4.85 9.39
CA GLN A 251 -7.98 -5.65 8.59
C GLN A 251 -8.07 -5.05 7.19
N ARG A 252 -7.97 -5.89 6.17
CA ARG A 252 -7.99 -5.45 4.77
C ARG A 252 -8.85 -6.37 3.94
N TRP A 253 -9.51 -5.84 2.92
CA TRP A 253 -10.07 -6.71 1.87
C TRP A 253 -8.93 -7.43 1.18
N SER A 254 -9.00 -8.75 1.17
CA SER A 254 -7.97 -9.58 0.60
C SER A 254 -8.32 -9.91 -0.85
N ARG A 255 -7.31 -9.81 -1.72
CA ARG A 255 -7.35 -10.41 -3.06
C ARG A 255 -6.54 -11.70 -3.08
N LYS A 256 -6.39 -12.36 -1.92
CA LYS A 256 -5.56 -13.56 -1.74
C LYS A 256 -4.16 -13.29 -2.28
N GLN A 257 -3.70 -14.13 -3.20
CA GLN A 257 -2.39 -14.05 -3.85
C GLN A 257 -2.32 -13.04 -5.01
N PHE A 258 -3.44 -12.42 -5.43
CA PHE A 258 -3.49 -11.61 -6.67
C PHE A 258 -3.16 -10.13 -6.46
N GLY A 259 -2.96 -9.69 -5.21
CA GLY A 259 -2.52 -8.35 -4.87
C GLY A 259 -3.06 -7.82 -3.54
N LYS A 260 -2.58 -6.63 -3.17
CA LYS A 260 -2.90 -5.94 -1.92
C LYS A 260 -3.56 -4.60 -2.23
N PHE A 261 -4.77 -4.39 -1.69
CA PHE A 261 -5.70 -3.30 -2.03
C PHE A 261 -6.18 -3.29 -3.49
N VAL A 262 -5.26 -3.29 -4.46
CA VAL A 262 -5.49 -3.39 -5.90
C VAL A 262 -4.84 -4.66 -6.45
N LEU A 263 -5.26 -5.14 -7.62
CA LEU A 263 -4.57 -6.24 -8.30
C LEU A 263 -3.11 -5.85 -8.59
N GLY A 264 -2.17 -6.71 -8.22
CA GLY A 264 -0.73 -6.45 -8.32
C GLY A 264 -0.16 -5.50 -7.26
N GLY A 265 -0.95 -5.04 -6.28
CA GLY A 265 -0.41 -4.31 -5.13
C GLY A 265 0.38 -5.22 -4.19
N ASN A 266 1.34 -4.67 -3.47
CA ASN A 266 2.29 -5.40 -2.64
C ASN A 266 2.52 -4.68 -1.29
N ILE A 267 3.11 -5.41 -0.34
CA ILE A 267 3.48 -4.90 0.99
C ILE A 267 4.96 -5.21 1.24
N LEU A 268 5.70 -4.21 1.69
CA LEU A 268 7.04 -4.34 2.25
C LEU A 268 6.88 -4.50 3.76
N HIS A 269 7.63 -5.43 4.34
CA HIS A 269 7.70 -5.62 5.79
C HIS A 269 9.15 -5.46 6.23
N ASP A 270 9.39 -5.06 7.47
CA ASP A 270 10.67 -5.24 8.13
C ASP A 270 10.62 -6.28 9.26
N SER A 271 11.75 -6.49 9.92
CA SER A 271 11.88 -7.38 11.08
C SER A 271 11.03 -6.98 12.29
N LYS A 272 10.56 -5.73 12.37
CA LYS A 272 9.62 -5.24 13.40
C LYS A 272 8.17 -5.35 12.98
N ARG A 273 7.89 -5.89 11.80
CA ARG A 273 6.56 -6.07 11.21
C ARG A 273 5.90 -4.76 10.77
N ASP A 274 6.68 -3.68 10.68
CA ASP A 274 6.24 -2.44 10.06
C ASP A 274 5.98 -2.66 8.58
N GLU A 275 4.88 -2.10 8.08
CA GLU A 275 4.47 -2.26 6.69
C GLU A 275 4.61 -0.96 5.88
N ILE A 276 5.00 -1.07 4.62
CA ILE A 276 4.80 -0.03 3.59
C ILE A 276 4.18 -0.67 2.35
N ASN A 277 3.06 -0.15 1.90
CA ASN A 277 2.35 -0.64 0.73
C ASN A 277 2.96 -0.02 -0.54
N TYR A 278 3.07 -0.79 -1.62
CA TYR A 278 3.42 -0.25 -2.94
C TYR A 278 2.62 -0.87 -4.09
N PHE A 279 2.43 -0.11 -5.15
CA PHE A 279 1.83 -0.56 -6.40
C PHE A 279 2.53 0.07 -7.59
N PHE A 280 2.98 -0.76 -8.53
CA PHE A 280 3.57 -0.29 -9.78
C PHE A 280 2.57 -0.40 -10.93
N HIS A 281 2.47 0.63 -11.76
CA HIS A 281 1.72 0.59 -13.00
C HIS A 281 2.67 0.83 -14.19
N PRO A 282 2.69 -0.05 -15.20
CA PRO A 282 3.64 0.01 -16.30
C PRO A 282 3.50 1.22 -17.23
N GLY A 283 2.33 1.85 -17.28
CA GLY A 283 2.05 2.95 -18.20
C GLY A 283 2.30 2.55 -19.66
N ASP A 284 3.01 3.41 -20.39
CA ASP A 284 3.42 3.19 -21.78
C ASP A 284 4.85 2.66 -21.94
N PHE A 285 5.53 2.28 -20.85
CA PHE A 285 6.93 1.85 -20.83
C PHE A 285 7.96 2.89 -21.31
N LYS A 286 7.60 4.18 -21.33
CA LYS A 286 8.53 5.26 -21.73
C LYS A 286 8.86 6.16 -20.53
N PRO A 287 10.04 6.80 -20.49
CA PRO A 287 10.41 7.71 -19.40
C PRO A 287 9.40 8.85 -19.21
N PRO A 288 9.26 9.39 -17.99
CA PRO A 288 9.92 8.98 -16.76
C PRO A 288 9.15 7.90 -15.98
N LEU A 289 9.81 7.27 -15.00
CA LEU A 289 9.14 6.61 -13.88
C LEU A 289 8.69 7.68 -12.87
N THR A 290 7.40 7.70 -12.54
CA THR A 290 6.83 8.65 -11.59
C THR A 290 6.46 7.98 -10.27
N VAL A 291 7.11 8.38 -9.18
CA VAL A 291 6.85 7.86 -7.83
C VAL A 291 5.98 8.85 -7.08
N TYR A 292 4.85 8.39 -6.54
CA TYR A 292 3.96 9.16 -5.68
C TYR A 292 3.85 8.52 -4.31
N PHE A 293 4.21 9.26 -3.26
CA PHE A 293 3.96 8.87 -1.88
C PHE A 293 2.63 9.47 -1.42
N ALA A 294 1.73 8.62 -0.95
CA ALA A 294 0.43 9.04 -0.42
C ALA A 294 0.61 9.93 0.84
N GLY A 295 -0.33 10.84 1.02
CA GLY A 295 -0.46 11.65 2.22
C GLY A 295 -1.03 10.84 3.39
N TYR A 296 -1.28 11.54 4.50
CA TYR A 296 -1.89 10.97 5.70
C TYR A 296 -3.28 10.41 5.40
N ARG A 297 -3.57 9.18 5.85
CA ARG A 297 -4.88 8.54 5.66
C ARG A 297 -5.17 7.42 6.66
N PRO A 298 -6.24 7.52 7.47
CA PRO A 298 -6.64 6.43 8.36
C PRO A 298 -7.17 5.19 7.63
N ALA A 299 -7.97 5.40 6.58
CA ALA A 299 -8.40 4.32 5.69
C ALA A 299 -7.24 3.94 4.77
N GLU A 300 -6.79 2.70 4.86
CA GLU A 300 -5.60 2.21 4.18
C GLU A 300 -5.81 2.00 2.68
N GLY A 301 -4.70 1.97 1.95
CA GLY A 301 -4.65 1.76 0.51
C GLY A 301 -4.01 2.90 -0.25
N PHE A 302 -4.02 2.81 -1.57
CA PHE A 302 -3.29 3.76 -2.42
C PHE A 302 -4.07 5.06 -2.66
N GLU A 303 -3.36 6.18 -2.62
CA GLU A 303 -3.86 7.49 -3.01
C GLU A 303 -3.29 7.87 -4.38
N GLY A 304 -3.95 8.75 -5.13
CA GLY A 304 -3.39 9.32 -6.35
C GLY A 304 -3.43 8.40 -7.58
N TYR A 305 -4.03 7.20 -7.53
CA TYR A 305 -4.05 6.27 -8.67
C TYR A 305 -4.51 6.90 -9.99
N PHE A 306 -5.70 7.52 -10.00
CA PHE A 306 -6.22 8.15 -11.22
C PHE A 306 -5.42 9.39 -11.61
N MET A 307 -4.94 10.15 -10.62
CA MET A 307 -4.08 11.30 -10.85
C MET A 307 -2.81 10.88 -11.61
N MET A 308 -2.09 9.89 -11.10
CA MET A 308 -0.86 9.39 -11.72
C MET A 308 -1.14 8.69 -13.06
N LYS A 309 -2.23 7.91 -13.17
CA LYS A 309 -2.63 7.27 -14.44
C LYS A 309 -2.88 8.28 -15.56
N THR A 310 -3.46 9.46 -15.26
CA THR A 310 -3.70 10.49 -16.28
C THR A 310 -2.43 11.14 -16.83
N LEU A 311 -1.29 10.99 -16.16
CA LEU A 311 0.00 11.49 -16.66
C LEU A 311 0.59 10.62 -17.77
N GLY A 312 0.04 9.43 -18.00
CA GLY A 312 0.43 8.53 -19.10
C GLY A 312 1.83 7.92 -18.97
N CYS A 313 2.48 8.06 -17.81
CA CYS A 313 3.81 7.52 -17.52
C CYS A 313 3.71 6.20 -16.72
N PRO A 314 4.76 5.35 -16.74
CA PRO A 314 4.94 4.35 -15.69
C PRO A 314 4.99 5.02 -14.31
N PHE A 315 4.34 4.43 -13.30
CA PHE A 315 4.29 5.02 -11.96
C PHE A 315 4.36 4.01 -10.82
N ILE A 316 4.84 4.43 -9.66
CA ILE A 316 4.72 3.71 -8.38
C ILE A 316 3.90 4.55 -7.43
N LEU A 317 2.95 3.93 -6.73
CA LEU A 317 2.28 4.49 -5.57
C LEU A 317 2.84 3.83 -4.32
N PHE A 318 3.21 4.63 -3.33
CA PHE A 318 3.50 4.15 -1.97
C PHE A 318 2.40 4.63 -1.02
N SER A 319 2.09 3.83 -0.01
CA SER A 319 1.21 4.19 1.11
C SER A 319 1.78 3.63 2.42
N ASP A 320 1.76 4.44 3.46
CA ASP A 320 2.20 4.05 4.80
C ASP A 320 0.96 3.75 5.69
N PRO A 321 0.70 2.47 6.03
CA PRO A 321 -0.43 2.06 6.85
C PRO A 321 -0.16 2.14 8.36
N ARG A 322 1.02 2.54 8.84
CA ARG A 322 1.35 2.48 10.28
C ARG A 322 0.67 3.61 11.08
N LEU A 323 0.62 3.46 12.40
CA LEU A 323 0.03 4.43 13.34
C LEU A 323 -1.41 4.82 12.94
N GLU A 324 -1.84 6.07 13.16
CA GLU A 324 -3.20 6.52 12.78
C GLU A 324 -3.41 6.49 11.27
N GLY A 325 -2.45 6.99 10.48
CA GLY A 325 -2.59 7.11 9.04
C GLY A 325 -1.27 7.35 8.30
N GLY A 326 -0.17 6.83 8.84
CA GLY A 326 1.17 6.83 8.26
C GLY A 326 2.25 7.37 9.22
N ALA A 327 3.44 6.79 9.16
CA ALA A 327 4.61 7.18 9.96
C ALA A 327 5.69 7.86 9.10
N PHE A 328 5.27 8.66 8.10
CA PHE A 328 6.15 9.42 7.20
C PHE A 328 7.16 8.57 6.42
N TYR A 329 6.91 7.27 6.25
CA TYR A 329 7.76 6.31 5.53
C TYR A 329 9.18 6.21 6.09
N LEU A 330 9.43 6.72 7.30
CA LEU A 330 10.66 6.45 8.06
C LEU A 330 10.51 5.11 8.78
N GLY A 331 11.61 4.43 9.05
CA GLY A 331 11.56 3.18 9.79
C GLY A 331 12.94 2.66 10.14
N THR A 332 13.08 1.33 10.19
CA THR A 332 14.39 0.68 10.24
C THR A 332 15.14 0.88 8.92
N ASP A 333 16.47 0.75 8.96
CA ASP A 333 17.29 0.75 7.73
C ASP A 333 16.84 -0.33 6.73
N GLU A 334 16.29 -1.44 7.23
CA GLU A 334 15.72 -2.52 6.42
C GLU A 334 14.49 -2.03 5.64
N LEU A 335 13.53 -1.38 6.31
CA LEU A 335 12.31 -0.87 5.68
C LEU A 335 12.63 0.23 4.66
N GLU A 336 13.44 1.19 5.06
CA GLU A 336 13.87 2.29 4.18
C GLU A 336 14.70 1.79 2.99
N GLY A 337 15.54 0.78 3.22
CA GLY A 337 16.25 0.05 2.19
C GLY A 337 15.30 -0.56 1.16
N LYS A 338 14.28 -1.29 1.62
CA LYS A 338 13.26 -1.91 0.77
C LYS A 338 12.47 -0.90 -0.07
N VAL A 339 12.19 0.31 0.44
CA VAL A 339 11.58 1.38 -0.36
C VAL A 339 12.50 1.81 -1.51
N LYS A 340 13.79 2.05 -1.23
CA LYS A 340 14.78 2.41 -2.26
C LYS A 340 15.01 1.27 -3.27
N ASP A 341 15.08 0.03 -2.80
CA ASP A 341 15.26 -1.15 -3.64
C ASP A 341 14.05 -1.34 -4.57
N THR A 342 12.84 -1.07 -4.09
CA THR A 342 11.62 -1.12 -4.91
C THR A 342 11.66 -0.09 -6.05
N ILE A 343 12.07 1.15 -5.76
CA ILE A 343 12.21 2.18 -6.79
C ILE A 343 13.30 1.77 -7.80
N THR A 344 14.46 1.30 -7.31
CA THR A 344 15.58 0.84 -8.15
C THR A 344 15.18 -0.32 -9.03
N HIS A 345 14.48 -1.32 -8.47
CA HIS A 345 13.98 -2.47 -9.19
C HIS A 345 13.12 -2.06 -10.39
N TYR A 346 12.21 -1.09 -10.22
CA TYR A 346 11.34 -0.67 -11.32
C TYR A 346 12.02 0.28 -12.32
N LEU A 347 13.06 1.01 -11.91
CA LEU A 347 13.95 1.67 -12.87
C LEU A 347 14.64 0.63 -13.77
N ASP A 348 15.24 -0.40 -13.18
CA ASP A 348 15.88 -1.50 -13.93
C ASP A 348 14.86 -2.27 -14.79
N TYR A 349 13.66 -2.52 -14.26
CA TYR A 349 12.56 -3.17 -14.96
C TYR A 349 12.18 -2.42 -16.24
N LEU A 350 12.20 -1.08 -16.21
CA LEU A 350 11.89 -0.21 -17.34
C LEU A 350 13.11 0.09 -18.22
N GLY A 351 14.33 -0.19 -17.74
CA GLY A 351 15.58 0.20 -18.40
C GLY A 351 15.86 1.70 -18.28
N PHE A 352 15.42 2.32 -17.19
CA PHE A 352 15.56 3.75 -16.88
C PHE A 352 16.68 3.97 -15.86
N ASP A 353 17.15 5.21 -15.71
CA ASP A 353 18.06 5.60 -14.64
C ASP A 353 17.52 6.80 -13.83
N HIS A 354 18.28 7.30 -12.86
CA HIS A 354 17.87 8.41 -12.00
C HIS A 354 17.46 9.69 -12.76
N LYS A 355 17.99 9.93 -13.97
CA LYS A 355 17.61 11.08 -14.81
C LYS A 355 16.22 10.93 -15.45
N ASP A 356 15.65 9.74 -15.35
CA ASP A 356 14.32 9.35 -15.81
C ASP A 356 13.36 9.12 -14.62
N LEU A 357 13.73 9.56 -13.42
CA LEU A 357 12.94 9.42 -12.19
C LEU A 357 12.33 10.76 -11.76
N ILE A 358 11.06 10.74 -11.35
CA ILE A 358 10.40 11.84 -10.64
C ILE A 358 9.85 11.31 -9.33
N LEU A 359 10.22 11.90 -8.19
CA LEU A 359 9.58 11.61 -6.90
C LEU A 359 8.61 12.74 -6.54
N SER A 360 7.47 12.36 -5.95
CA SER A 360 6.42 13.33 -5.65
C SER A 360 5.52 12.93 -4.50
N GLY A 361 4.84 13.92 -3.92
CA GLY A 361 3.87 13.69 -2.86
C GLY A 361 3.21 14.99 -2.40
N LEU A 362 2.15 14.85 -1.61
CA LEU A 362 1.40 15.95 -1.00
C LEU A 362 1.37 15.76 0.52
N SER A 363 1.49 16.85 1.29
CA SER A 363 1.50 16.82 2.76
C SER A 363 2.51 15.78 3.30
N MET A 364 2.07 14.74 4.04
CA MET A 364 2.92 13.66 4.53
C MET A 364 3.80 13.02 3.44
N GLY A 365 3.28 12.87 2.22
CA GLY A 365 4.02 12.29 1.09
C GLY A 365 5.17 13.17 0.57
N THR A 366 5.25 14.44 0.99
CA THR A 366 6.38 15.32 0.62
C THR A 366 7.67 14.94 1.31
N PHE A 367 7.57 14.48 2.57
CA PHE A 367 8.71 14.05 3.36
C PHE A 367 9.50 12.93 2.67
N PRO A 368 8.92 11.76 2.32
CA PRO A 368 9.64 10.71 1.62
C PRO A 368 10.08 11.11 0.21
N ALA A 369 9.29 11.93 -0.51
CA ALA A 369 9.68 12.40 -1.84
C ALA A 369 10.99 13.20 -1.80
N LEU A 370 11.15 14.06 -0.78
CA LEU A 370 12.38 14.84 -0.55
C LEU A 370 13.49 13.97 0.06
N TYR A 371 13.16 13.16 1.07
CA TYR A 371 14.11 12.34 1.84
C TYR A 371 14.73 11.23 0.98
N TYR A 372 13.92 10.40 0.32
CA TYR A 372 14.42 9.37 -0.58
C TYR A 372 14.96 9.98 -1.88
N GLY A 373 14.40 11.11 -2.33
CA GLY A 373 14.93 11.83 -3.49
C GLY A 373 16.40 12.23 -3.33
N ALA A 374 16.86 12.50 -2.10
CA ALA A 374 18.27 12.73 -1.81
C ALA A 374 19.17 11.52 -2.10
N SER A 375 18.65 10.29 -2.03
CA SER A 375 19.41 9.07 -2.36
C SER A 375 19.51 8.81 -3.86
N PHE A 376 18.60 9.36 -4.65
CA PHE A 376 18.53 9.11 -6.10
C PHE A 376 19.06 10.26 -6.95
N GLU A 377 19.05 11.50 -6.44
CA GLU A 377 19.39 12.70 -7.22
C GLU A 377 18.60 12.76 -8.54
N PRO A 378 17.25 12.70 -8.47
CA PRO A 378 16.37 12.44 -9.61
C PRO A 378 16.33 13.61 -10.59
N HIS A 379 15.67 13.40 -11.74
CA HIS A 379 15.32 14.48 -12.66
C HIS A 379 14.51 15.60 -11.97
N ALA A 380 13.50 15.21 -11.20
CA ALA A 380 12.67 16.15 -10.48
C ALA A 380 12.12 15.61 -9.16
N ILE A 381 11.90 16.54 -8.22
CA ILE A 381 11.13 16.31 -7.00
C ILE A 381 9.98 17.32 -6.99
N ILE A 382 8.74 16.82 -6.95
CA ILE A 382 7.55 17.67 -7.05
C ILE A 382 6.72 17.47 -5.80
N VAL A 383 6.57 18.51 -4.99
CA VAL A 383 5.93 18.43 -3.68
C VAL A 383 4.91 19.55 -3.49
N GLY A 384 3.79 19.21 -2.87
CA GLY A 384 2.77 20.17 -2.45
C GLY A 384 2.58 20.14 -0.93
N LYS A 385 2.60 21.31 -0.29
CA LYS A 385 2.54 21.50 1.16
C LYS A 385 3.69 20.77 1.87
N PRO A 386 4.95 21.16 1.60
CA PRO A 386 6.12 20.44 2.06
C PRO A 386 6.21 20.37 3.59
N LEU A 387 6.51 19.17 4.09
CA LEU A 387 6.79 18.87 5.49
C LEU A 387 8.19 18.22 5.57
N ALA A 388 9.09 18.81 6.34
CA ALA A 388 10.49 18.38 6.46
C ALA A 388 10.95 18.23 7.91
N ASN A 389 10.30 18.94 8.83
CA ASN A 389 10.68 19.06 10.24
C ASN A 389 9.66 18.37 11.16
N LEU A 390 9.67 17.04 11.21
CA LEU A 390 8.68 16.26 12.00
C LEU A 390 8.75 16.52 13.50
N GLY A 391 9.95 16.73 14.04
CA GLY A 391 10.14 17.12 15.44
C GLY A 391 9.61 18.53 15.73
N THR A 392 9.79 19.46 14.79
CA THR A 392 9.14 20.78 14.86
C THR A 392 7.61 20.66 14.84
N ILE A 393 7.04 19.83 13.96
CA ILE A 393 5.58 19.59 13.92
C ILE A 393 5.09 19.05 15.28
N ALA A 394 5.79 18.06 15.85
CA ALA A 394 5.46 17.52 17.17
C ALA A 394 5.56 18.57 18.29
N SER A 395 6.60 19.41 18.29
CA SER A 395 6.74 20.52 19.25
C SER A 395 5.58 21.50 19.18
N ARG A 396 5.17 21.86 17.95
CA ARG A 396 4.09 22.84 17.72
C ARG A 396 2.72 22.31 18.10
N GLY A 397 2.46 21.01 17.89
CA GLY A 397 1.21 20.37 18.28
C GLY A 397 0.88 20.50 19.78
N ARG A 398 1.89 20.73 20.63
CA ARG A 398 1.70 20.91 22.08
C ARG A 398 1.26 22.33 22.48
N LEU A 399 1.73 23.36 21.78
CA LEU A 399 1.69 24.76 22.26
C LEU A 399 1.07 25.73 21.26
N ASP A 400 1.53 25.71 20.01
CA ASP A 400 1.24 26.76 19.03
C ASP A 400 0.05 26.42 18.13
N ALA A 401 -0.22 25.12 17.97
CA ALA A 401 -1.24 24.63 17.05
C ALA A 401 -1.92 23.36 17.60
N PRO A 402 -2.61 23.44 18.76
CA PRO A 402 -3.28 22.29 19.35
C PRO A 402 -4.31 21.70 18.38
N GLY A 403 -4.15 20.42 18.05
CA GLY A 403 -5.02 19.70 17.10
C GLY A 403 -4.54 19.69 15.64
N VAL A 404 -3.39 20.27 15.34
CA VAL A 404 -2.88 20.34 13.96
C VAL A 404 -2.34 19.00 13.43
N SER A 405 -1.77 18.15 14.30
CA SER A 405 -1.48 16.73 13.98
C SER A 405 -1.15 15.95 15.25
N ASN A 406 -2.14 15.33 15.90
CA ASN A 406 -1.89 14.48 17.08
C ASN A 406 -0.95 13.30 16.74
N LEU A 407 -1.05 12.79 15.50
CA LEU A 407 -0.15 11.80 14.92
C LEU A 407 1.33 12.19 15.03
N ALA A 408 1.69 13.48 15.03
CA ALA A 408 3.09 13.88 15.12
C ALA A 408 3.75 13.44 16.44
N PHE A 409 2.99 13.30 17.54
CA PHE A 409 3.52 12.76 18.80
C PHE A 409 3.79 11.26 18.69
N ASP A 410 2.86 10.51 18.10
CA ASP A 410 3.05 9.08 17.87
C ASP A 410 4.23 8.82 16.93
N CYS A 411 4.37 9.60 15.85
CA CYS A 411 5.54 9.56 14.97
C CYS A 411 6.83 9.87 15.71
N LEU A 412 6.85 10.86 16.60
CA LEU A 412 8.03 11.19 17.39
C LEU A 412 8.43 10.01 18.29
N ILE A 413 7.48 9.45 19.04
CA ILE A 413 7.72 8.30 19.93
C ILE A 413 8.16 7.08 19.13
N HIS A 414 7.48 6.78 18.03
CA HIS A 414 7.77 5.63 17.17
C HIS A 414 9.19 5.72 16.59
N HIS A 415 9.63 6.91 16.14
CA HIS A 415 10.95 7.07 15.50
C HIS A 415 12.11 7.29 16.46
N THR A 416 11.87 7.80 17.67
CA THR A 416 12.95 8.20 18.61
C THR A 416 12.89 7.46 19.95
N GLY A 417 11.77 6.83 20.26
CA GLY A 417 11.49 6.25 21.59
C GLY A 417 11.22 7.31 22.68
N GLY A 418 11.21 8.60 22.34
CA GLY A 418 11.15 9.71 23.30
C GLY A 418 10.20 10.83 22.90
N THR A 419 10.14 11.85 23.76
CA THR A 419 9.27 13.04 23.61
C THR A 419 9.97 14.36 23.98
N SER A 420 11.27 14.30 24.22
CA SER A 420 12.08 15.45 24.64
C SER A 420 12.38 16.39 23.46
N SER A 421 12.83 17.60 23.77
CA SER A 421 13.32 18.53 22.74
C SER A 421 14.55 18.00 21.99
N GLN A 422 15.33 17.10 22.61
CA GLN A 422 16.43 16.41 21.95
C GLN A 422 15.90 15.45 20.90
N ASP A 423 14.89 14.64 21.24
CA ASP A 423 14.25 13.70 20.32
C ASP A 423 13.64 14.44 19.10
N MET A 424 12.97 15.57 19.34
CA MET A 424 12.44 16.43 18.28
C MET A 424 13.57 16.95 17.36
N THR A 425 14.67 17.42 17.95
CA THR A 425 15.81 17.92 17.19
C THR A 425 16.47 16.79 16.38
N GLU A 426 16.60 15.60 16.97
CA GLU A 426 17.15 14.43 16.29
C GLU A 426 16.31 14.02 15.09
N LEU A 427 14.99 14.02 15.23
CA LEU A 427 14.08 13.68 14.13
C LEU A 427 14.15 14.69 12.97
N ASP A 428 14.22 15.99 13.25
CA ASP A 428 14.44 17.02 12.22
C ASP A 428 15.82 16.83 11.55
N GLN A 429 16.86 16.53 12.34
CA GLN A 429 18.21 16.31 11.83
C GLN A 429 18.32 15.05 10.97
N ARG A 430 17.53 14.00 11.24
CA ARG A 430 17.49 12.79 10.40
C ARG A 430 17.18 13.14 8.95
N PHE A 431 16.19 13.99 8.71
CA PHE A 431 15.85 14.50 7.39
C PHE A 431 16.99 15.34 6.80
N TRP A 432 17.39 16.40 7.51
CA TRP A 432 18.34 17.37 6.94
C TRP A 432 19.74 16.82 6.73
N LYS A 433 20.18 15.83 7.52
CA LYS A 433 21.48 15.19 7.35
C LYS A 433 21.56 14.48 6.00
N ILE A 434 20.51 13.76 5.61
CA ILE A 434 20.44 13.05 4.33
C ILE A 434 20.21 14.04 3.18
N PHE A 435 19.26 14.95 3.33
CA PHE A 435 18.93 15.93 2.29
C PHE A 435 20.12 16.83 1.94
N LYS A 436 20.94 17.24 2.93
CA LYS A 436 22.10 18.11 2.71
C LYS A 436 23.34 17.41 2.14
N GLN A 437 23.33 16.08 2.03
CA GLN A 437 24.43 15.32 1.45
C GLN A 437 24.29 15.12 -0.07
N ALA A 438 23.08 15.28 -0.60
CA ALA A 438 22.78 15.03 -2.01
C ALA A 438 23.23 16.16 -2.94
N ASN A 439 23.60 15.78 -4.17
CA ASN A 439 23.91 16.69 -5.25
C ASN A 439 22.69 16.95 -6.13
N PHE A 440 21.97 18.03 -5.83
CA PHE A 440 20.79 18.43 -6.58
C PHE A 440 21.06 19.34 -7.79
N SER A 441 22.30 19.51 -8.22
CA SER A 441 22.66 20.43 -9.32
C SER A 441 21.95 20.17 -10.65
N LYS A 442 21.40 18.96 -10.85
CA LYS A 442 20.62 18.56 -12.03
C LYS A 442 19.15 18.28 -11.74
N THR A 443 18.70 18.48 -10.50
CA THR A 443 17.33 18.20 -10.09
C THR A 443 16.47 19.46 -10.19
N THR A 444 15.26 19.31 -10.74
CA THR A 444 14.23 20.35 -10.73
C THR A 444 13.26 20.13 -9.56
N PHE A 445 13.08 21.14 -8.73
CA PHE A 445 12.10 21.14 -7.63
C PHE A 445 10.84 21.89 -8.05
N GLY A 446 9.68 21.24 -7.94
CA GLY A 446 8.37 21.89 -8.02
C GLY A 446 7.76 22.00 -6.63
N LEU A 447 7.64 23.21 -6.09
CA LEU A 447 7.21 23.47 -4.71
C LEU A 447 5.89 24.26 -4.70
N SER A 448 4.76 23.59 -4.48
CA SER A 448 3.48 24.26 -4.21
C SER A 448 3.27 24.35 -2.70
N TYR A 449 3.44 25.52 -2.09
CA TYR A 449 3.46 25.66 -0.61
C TYR A 449 2.32 26.52 -0.09
N MET A 450 2.03 26.39 1.21
CA MET A 450 1.08 27.26 1.92
C MET A 450 1.84 28.43 2.54
N LYS A 451 1.36 29.65 2.34
CA LYS A 451 2.00 30.86 2.88
C LYS A 451 1.85 30.99 4.39
N ASP A 452 0.74 30.48 4.92
CA ASP A 452 0.40 30.53 6.34
C ASP A 452 0.47 29.10 6.94
N GLU A 453 1.43 28.30 6.48
CA GLU A 453 1.67 26.91 6.91
C GLU A 453 1.78 26.81 8.44
N GLU A 454 0.88 26.05 9.06
CA GLU A 454 0.80 25.98 10.52
C GLU A 454 1.49 24.74 11.11
N MET A 455 1.65 23.67 10.31
CA MET A 455 2.36 22.45 10.72
C MET A 455 3.86 22.68 10.75
N ASP A 456 4.43 22.98 9.58
CA ASP A 456 5.87 23.16 9.38
C ASP A 456 6.16 24.52 8.73
N PRO A 457 5.99 25.63 9.47
CA PRO A 457 6.04 26.99 8.93
C PRO A 457 7.37 27.34 8.26
N GLN A 458 8.45 26.62 8.58
CA GLN A 458 9.79 26.90 8.07
C GLN A 458 10.21 25.98 6.91
N ALA A 459 9.44 24.94 6.58
CA ALA A 459 9.81 23.95 5.56
C ALA A 459 10.21 24.61 4.24
N TYR A 460 9.32 25.45 3.67
CA TYR A 460 9.55 26.09 2.38
C TYR A 460 10.81 26.99 2.40
N GLU A 461 10.93 27.88 3.38
CA GLU A 461 12.03 28.83 3.46
C GLU A 461 13.38 28.11 3.66
N GLN A 462 13.42 27.08 4.49
CA GLN A 462 14.63 26.28 4.71
C GLN A 462 15.02 25.48 3.44
N LEU A 463 14.04 24.85 2.77
CA LEU A 463 14.27 24.12 1.52
C LEU A 463 14.85 25.07 0.45
N VAL A 464 14.21 26.20 0.20
CA VAL A 464 14.67 27.18 -0.81
C VAL A 464 16.04 27.74 -0.45
N SER A 465 16.25 28.13 0.81
CA SER A 465 17.54 28.68 1.28
C SER A 465 18.69 27.70 1.06
N TYR A 466 18.46 26.41 1.29
CA TYR A 466 19.45 25.38 0.99
C TYR A 466 19.63 25.18 -0.53
N LEU A 467 18.53 24.92 -1.24
CA LEU A 467 18.54 24.56 -2.66
C LEU A 467 19.15 25.64 -3.56
N CYS A 468 18.96 26.93 -3.25
CA CYS A 468 19.57 28.04 -3.97
C CYS A 468 21.11 27.95 -4.04
N ASN A 469 21.74 27.26 -3.08
CA ASN A 469 23.19 27.08 -3.03
C ASN A 469 23.69 25.78 -3.70
N THR A 470 22.78 24.94 -4.23
CA THR A 470 23.12 23.62 -4.81
C THR A 470 23.18 23.61 -6.34
N GLY A 471 22.71 24.66 -7.00
CA GLY A 471 22.50 24.69 -8.46
C GLY A 471 21.20 24.06 -8.93
N ALA A 472 20.36 23.55 -8.03
CA ALA A 472 19.03 23.03 -8.35
C ALA A 472 18.12 24.08 -9.00
N LYS A 473 17.26 23.65 -9.93
CA LYS A 473 16.23 24.52 -10.51
C LYS A 473 15.00 24.51 -9.61
N ILE A 474 14.54 25.68 -9.17
CA ILE A 474 13.39 25.79 -8.27
C ILE A 474 12.22 26.45 -9.01
N LEU A 475 11.10 25.74 -9.11
CA LEU A 475 9.80 26.24 -9.50
C LEU A 475 8.94 26.30 -8.23
N SER A 476 8.44 27.47 -7.85
CA SER A 476 7.65 27.58 -6.63
C SER A 476 6.43 28.48 -6.76
N LYS A 477 5.35 28.09 -6.08
CA LYS A 477 4.13 28.89 -5.97
C LYS A 477 3.52 28.75 -4.57
N GLY A 478 3.30 29.89 -3.93
CA GLY A 478 2.60 29.97 -2.65
C GLY A 478 1.10 30.22 -2.81
N THR A 479 0.29 29.46 -2.08
CA THR A 479 -1.16 29.63 -1.89
C THR A 479 -1.42 30.22 -0.50
N ALA A 480 -2.32 31.20 -0.37
CA ALA A 480 -2.66 31.78 0.92
C ALA A 480 -3.51 30.80 1.75
N GLY A 481 -3.38 30.85 3.08
CA GLY A 481 -4.08 29.96 4.00
C GLY A 481 -3.16 28.95 4.68
N ARG A 482 -3.72 28.28 5.70
CA ARG A 482 -3.09 27.23 6.51
C ARG A 482 -3.07 25.91 5.75
N HIS A 483 -2.49 24.87 6.34
CA HIS A 483 -2.17 23.62 5.63
C HIS A 483 -3.33 23.05 4.81
N ASN A 484 -4.55 23.07 5.33
CA ASN A 484 -5.71 22.46 4.68
C ASN A 484 -6.62 23.46 3.94
N ASP A 485 -6.30 24.75 3.98
CA ASP A 485 -7.04 25.78 3.25
C ASP A 485 -6.72 25.71 1.74
N ASP A 486 -7.69 25.98 0.87
CA ASP A 486 -7.57 26.05 -0.61
C ASP A 486 -6.73 24.91 -1.24
N THR A 487 -7.02 23.68 -0.82
CA THR A 487 -6.29 22.47 -1.24
C THR A 487 -6.32 22.26 -2.76
N ASP A 488 -7.44 22.58 -3.42
CA ASP A 488 -7.60 22.42 -4.87
C ASP A 488 -6.61 23.28 -5.67
N THR A 489 -6.35 24.52 -5.22
CA THR A 489 -5.36 25.39 -5.85
C THR A 489 -3.95 24.84 -5.68
N ASN A 490 -3.61 24.30 -4.50
CA ASN A 490 -2.31 23.69 -4.27
C ASN A 490 -2.10 22.45 -5.18
N ILE A 491 -3.09 21.56 -5.24
CA ILE A 491 -3.08 20.38 -6.14
C ILE A 491 -2.96 20.81 -7.61
N SER A 492 -3.65 21.88 -8.01
CA SER A 492 -3.57 22.41 -9.37
C SER A 492 -2.15 22.85 -9.74
N TRP A 493 -1.44 23.51 -8.81
CA TRP A 493 -0.04 23.91 -9.02
C TRP A 493 0.93 22.73 -8.97
N PHE A 494 0.72 21.76 -8.07
CA PHE A 494 1.46 20.50 -8.07
C PHE A 494 1.40 19.81 -9.44
N LEU A 495 0.18 19.64 -9.99
CA LEU A 495 -0.02 19.05 -11.32
C LEU A 495 0.53 19.92 -12.45
N HIS A 496 0.49 21.25 -12.29
CA HIS A 496 1.07 22.16 -13.27
C HIS A 496 2.59 21.97 -13.37
N PHE A 497 3.30 21.92 -12.23
CA PHE A 497 4.74 21.63 -12.20
C PHE A 497 5.04 20.25 -12.78
N TYR A 498 4.21 19.25 -12.48
CA TYR A 498 4.32 17.92 -13.08
C TYR A 498 4.31 17.99 -14.60
N ARG A 499 3.30 18.67 -15.18
CA ARG A 499 3.17 18.81 -16.63
C ARG A 499 4.34 19.58 -17.24
N MET A 500 4.80 20.66 -16.60
CA MET A 500 5.97 21.40 -17.08
C MET A 500 7.22 20.52 -17.16
N VAL A 501 7.46 19.69 -16.14
CA VAL A 501 8.60 18.76 -16.13
C VAL A 501 8.45 17.68 -17.19
N LEU A 502 7.26 17.10 -17.34
CA LEU A 502 6.99 16.09 -18.37
C LEU A 502 7.15 16.63 -19.79
N GLU A 503 6.66 17.84 -20.05
CA GLU A 503 6.77 18.50 -21.35
C GLU A 503 8.23 18.83 -21.67
N THR A 504 8.91 19.54 -20.77
CA THR A 504 10.27 20.05 -21.02
C THR A 504 11.38 19.01 -20.89
N GLY A 505 11.21 18.03 -20.00
CA GLY A 505 12.19 16.97 -19.73
C GLY A 505 12.03 15.73 -20.59
N PHE A 506 10.79 15.41 -21.01
CA PHE A 506 10.47 14.12 -21.62
C PHE A 506 9.62 14.22 -22.91
N GLY A 507 9.29 15.43 -23.39
CA GLY A 507 8.50 15.63 -24.61
C GLY A 507 7.06 15.12 -24.50
N ARG A 508 6.53 15.01 -23.28
CA ARG A 508 5.16 14.54 -23.01
C ARG A 508 4.20 15.72 -22.94
N GLU A 509 3.77 16.19 -24.11
CA GLU A 509 2.72 17.21 -24.23
C GLU A 509 1.35 16.62 -23.85
N LYS A 510 0.51 17.46 -23.20
CA LYS A 510 -0.87 17.08 -22.91
C LYS A 510 -1.65 16.98 -24.23
N ARG A 511 -2.11 15.77 -24.58
CA ARG A 511 -3.11 15.59 -25.64
C ARG A 511 -4.48 16.07 -25.19
#